data_AF-A0A4R5JXN1-F1
#
_entry.id   AF-A0A4R5JXN1-F1
#
_cell.length_a   1.000
_cell.length_b   1.000
_cell.length_c   1.000
_cell.angle_alpha   90.00
_cell.angle_beta   90.00
_cell.angle_gamma   90.00
#
_symmetry.space_group_name_H-M   'P 1'
#
loop_
_entity.id
_entity.type
_entity.pdbx_description
1 polymer ?
#
loop_
_entity_poly.entity_id
_entity_poly.type
_entity_poly.pdbx_seq_one_letter_code
_entity_poly.pdbx_strand_id
1 'polypeptide(L)'
;MEYLTTLKVAHIAATVLLLGSALGLAIWTWLARRKGDTAAPARLTQRPLVFVWLLMGISLVSMPFTGWWLVHLIGWPLGQTWVLGSSVIYTFGAFSWFWLLARVNRLRTAPTVGSPKFTLALAVFSGVCFIAIAGLMGAKPV
;
A
#
# COMPACT_ATOMS: atom_id res chain seq x y z
N MET A 1 20.69 -5.22 -20.93
CA MET A 1 20.77 -5.81 -19.58
C MET A 1 20.57 -4.77 -18.48
N GLU A 2 21.22 -3.60 -18.52
CA GLU A 2 21.07 -2.58 -17.46
C GLU A 2 19.63 -2.08 -17.25
N TYR A 3 18.89 -1.84 -18.34
CA TYR A 3 17.53 -1.31 -18.27
C TYR A 3 16.56 -2.21 -17.49
N LEU A 4 16.61 -3.53 -17.72
CA LEU A 4 15.78 -4.50 -16.99
C LEU A 4 16.12 -4.51 -15.50
N THR A 5 17.41 -4.48 -15.15
CA THR A 5 17.88 -4.43 -13.77
C THR A 5 17.41 -3.17 -13.07
N THR A 6 17.59 -2.00 -13.68
CA THR A 6 17.14 -0.71 -13.14
C THR A 6 15.64 -0.69 -12.89
N LEU A 7 14.84 -1.19 -13.84
CA LEU A 7 13.39 -1.26 -13.69
C LEU A 7 12.97 -2.23 -12.56
N LYS A 8 13.64 -3.38 -12.45
CA LYS A 8 13.40 -4.35 -11.38
C LYS A 8 13.74 -3.75 -10.01
N VAL A 9 14.87 -3.04 -9.90
CA VAL A 9 15.25 -2.33 -8.68
C VAL A 9 14.22 -1.26 -8.33
N ALA A 10 13.78 -0.46 -9.31
CA ALA A 10 12.77 0.58 -9.09
C ALA A 10 11.45 -0.02 -8.58
N HIS A 11 11.00 -1.14 -9.17
CA HIS A 11 9.80 -1.84 -8.73
C HIS A 11 9.93 -2.35 -7.29
N ILE A 12 11.03 -3.04 -6.97
CA ILE A 12 11.29 -3.54 -5.60
C ILE A 12 11.38 -2.38 -4.61
N ALA A 13 12.07 -1.29 -4.97
CA ALA A 13 12.18 -0.10 -4.13
C ALA A 13 10.81 0.51 -3.85
N ALA A 14 9.93 0.61 -4.85
CA ALA A 14 8.54 1.05 -4.64
C ALA A 14 7.78 0.12 -3.68
N THR A 15 7.99 -1.20 -3.75
CA THR A 15 7.34 -2.17 -2.84
C THR A 15 7.81 -1.95 -1.41
N VAL A 16 9.13 -1.81 -1.22
CA VAL A 16 9.73 -1.58 0.10
C VAL A 16 9.26 -0.24 0.67
N LEU A 17 9.19 0.82 -0.13
CA LEU A 17 8.70 2.13 0.30
C LEU A 17 7.22 2.08 0.68
N LEU A 18 6.39 1.39 -0.11
CA LEU A 18 4.96 1.22 0.18
C LEU A 18 4.74 0.47 1.51
N LEU A 19 5.37 -0.70 1.67
CA LEU A 19 5.22 -1.54 2.85
C LEU A 19 5.86 -0.91 4.09
N GLY A 20 7.05 -0.33 3.96
CA GLY A 20 7.73 0.38 5.04
C GLY A 20 6.94 1.58 5.54
N SER A 21 6.33 2.35 4.63
CA SER A 21 5.45 3.46 4.97
C SER A 21 4.18 3.00 5.69
N ALA A 22 3.53 1.93 5.20
CA ALA A 22 2.36 1.34 5.86
C ALA A 22 2.68 0.86 7.28
N LEU A 23 3.81 0.17 7.45
CA LEU A 23 4.28 -0.32 8.74
C LEU A 23 4.60 0.85 9.69
N GLY A 24 5.28 1.89 9.19
CA GLY A 24 5.56 3.11 9.96
C GLY A 24 4.29 3.77 10.49
N LEU A 25 3.25 3.91 9.64
CA LEU A 25 1.95 4.43 10.05
C LEU A 25 1.26 3.56 11.09
N ALA A 26 1.33 2.23 10.94
CA ALA A 26 0.75 1.27 11.88
C ALA A 26 1.43 1.32 13.26
N ILE A 27 2.77 1.35 13.29
CA ILE A 27 3.54 1.47 14.53
C ILE A 27 3.26 2.82 15.20
N TRP A 28 3.29 3.91 14.42
CA TRP A 28 3.03 5.26 14.95
C TRP A 28 1.64 5.36 15.58
N THR A 29 0.60 4.86 14.88
CA THR A 29 -0.78 4.86 15.41
C THR A 29 -0.94 3.98 16.63
N TRP A 30 -0.28 2.82 16.68
CA TRP A 30 -0.31 1.95 17.85
C TRP A 30 0.35 2.60 19.07
N LEU A 31 1.51 3.24 18.89
CA LEU A 31 2.19 3.99 19.95
C LEU A 31 1.34 5.19 20.42
N ALA A 32 0.73 5.94 19.51
CA ALA A 32 -0.14 7.06 19.85
C ALA A 32 -1.36 6.61 20.68
N ARG A 33 -2.01 5.51 20.28
CA ARG A 33 -3.13 4.93 21.03
C ARG A 33 -2.71 4.45 22.43
N ARG A 34 -1.54 3.81 22.55
CA ARG A 34 -0.98 3.39 23.85
C ARG A 34 -0.72 4.57 24.79
N LYS A 35 -0.39 5.74 24.25
CA LYS A 35 -0.20 6.98 25.01
C LYS A 35 -1.51 7.72 25.34
N GLY A 36 -2.67 7.15 24.98
CA GLY A 36 -3.98 7.79 25.23
C GLY A 36 -4.27 8.98 24.30
N ASP A 37 -3.57 9.11 23.17
CA ASP A 37 -3.75 10.23 22.25
C ASP A 37 -5.07 10.11 21.47
N THR A 38 -6.09 10.82 21.96
CA THR A 38 -7.41 10.90 21.32
C THR A 38 -7.39 11.66 19.99
N ALA A 39 -6.34 12.45 19.73
CA ALA A 39 -6.15 13.19 18.48
C ALA A 39 -5.34 12.41 17.41
N ALA A 40 -4.97 11.16 17.68
CA ALA A 40 -4.18 10.33 16.75
C ALA A 40 -4.77 10.25 15.31
N PRO A 41 -6.11 10.12 15.10
CA PRO A 41 -6.67 10.11 13.75
C PRO A 41 -6.49 11.43 12.99
N ALA A 42 -6.56 12.57 13.69
CA ALA A 42 -6.38 13.87 13.05
C ALA A 42 -4.93 14.07 12.60
N ARG A 43 -3.96 13.65 13.44
CA ARG A 43 -2.51 13.76 13.13
C ARG A 43 -2.09 12.93 11.92
N LEU A 44 -2.76 11.80 11.62
CA LEU A 44 -2.49 11.00 10.42
C LEU A 44 -2.63 11.78 9.10
N THR A 45 -3.41 12.88 9.11
CA THR A 45 -3.63 13.76 7.94
C THR A 45 -2.93 15.11 8.06
N GLN A 46 -2.03 15.25 9.04
CA GLN A 46 -1.19 16.43 9.21
C GLN A 46 0.27 16.13 8.86
N ARG A 47 1.06 17.19 8.68
CA ARG A 47 2.51 17.04 8.48
C ARG A 47 3.12 16.48 9.78
N PRO A 48 4.08 15.54 9.70
CA PRO A 48 4.74 15.02 8.51
C PRO A 48 4.04 13.82 7.84
N LEU A 49 3.00 13.25 8.45
CA LEU A 49 2.39 11.97 8.02
C LEU A 49 1.69 12.05 6.65
N VAL A 50 1.27 13.24 6.21
CA VAL A 50 0.81 13.44 4.82
C VAL A 50 1.87 13.06 3.79
N PHE A 51 3.15 13.33 4.06
CA PHE A 51 4.23 12.91 3.15
C PHE A 51 4.33 11.40 3.03
N VAL A 52 4.05 10.67 4.11
CA VAL A 52 4.02 9.20 4.11
C VAL A 52 2.85 8.69 3.24
N TRP A 53 1.67 9.29 3.36
CA TRP A 53 0.53 8.96 2.48
C TRP A 53 0.81 9.27 1.01
N LEU A 54 1.46 10.40 0.71
CA LEU A 54 1.87 10.75 -0.65
C LEU A 54 2.89 9.77 -1.20
N LEU A 55 3.91 9.41 -0.41
CA LEU A 55 4.92 8.42 -0.80
C LEU A 55 4.29 7.06 -1.08
N MET A 56 3.34 6.62 -0.25
CA MET A 56 2.55 5.42 -0.49
C MET A 56 1.74 5.53 -1.78
N GLY A 57 1.06 6.65 -2.02
CA GLY A 57 0.28 6.88 -3.23
C GLY A 57 1.14 6.83 -4.50
N ILE A 58 2.31 7.47 -4.50
CA ILE A 58 3.27 7.44 -5.61
C ILE A 58 3.77 6.00 -5.84
N SER A 59 4.14 5.30 -4.77
CA SER A 59 4.62 3.91 -4.84
C SER A 59 3.53 2.97 -5.36
N LEU A 60 2.28 3.19 -4.93
CA LEU A 60 1.13 2.41 -5.37
C LEU A 60 0.89 2.65 -6.87
N VAL A 61 0.77 3.90 -7.30
CA VAL A 61 0.52 4.24 -8.71
C VAL A 61 1.65 3.75 -9.63
N SER A 62 2.91 3.72 -9.18
CA SER A 62 4.03 3.25 -10.01
C SER A 62 4.07 1.73 -10.21
N MET A 63 3.46 0.94 -9.32
CA MET A 63 3.42 -0.53 -9.39
C MET A 63 2.87 -1.11 -10.69
N PRO A 64 1.66 -0.76 -11.16
CA PRO A 64 1.10 -1.35 -12.37
C PRO A 64 1.95 -1.05 -13.61
N PHE A 65 2.52 0.15 -13.71
CA PHE A 65 3.37 0.51 -14.84
C PHE A 65 4.70 -0.25 -14.83
N THR A 66 5.39 -0.25 -13.69
CA THR A 66 6.68 -0.93 -13.55
C THR A 66 6.55 -2.46 -13.63
N GLY A 67 5.46 -3.03 -13.08
CA GLY A 67 5.16 -4.46 -13.15
C GLY A 67 4.78 -4.91 -14.57
N TRP A 68 3.92 -4.17 -15.26
CA TRP A 68 3.57 -4.46 -16.66
C TRP A 68 4.80 -4.43 -17.56
N TRP A 69 5.63 -3.40 -17.40
CA TRP A 69 6.82 -3.23 -18.21
C TRP A 69 7.85 -4.35 -17.96
N LEU A 70 7.98 -4.84 -16.72
CA LEU A 70 8.81 -6.02 -16.41
C LEU A 70 8.29 -7.28 -17.13
N VAL A 71 6.99 -7.55 -17.07
CA VAL A 71 6.39 -8.72 -17.74
C VAL A 71 6.61 -8.63 -19.25
N HIS A 72 6.44 -7.44 -19.83
CA HIS A 72 6.66 -7.20 -21.25
C HIS A 72 8.12 -7.44 -21.66
N LEU A 73 9.10 -6.90 -20.92
CA LEU A 73 10.52 -7.06 -21.22
C LEU A 73 11.03 -8.50 -21.04
N ILE A 74 10.46 -9.25 -20.09
CA ILE A 74 10.82 -10.66 -19.85
C ILE A 74 10.13 -11.56 -20.88
N GLY A 75 9.08 -11.09 -21.56
CA GLY A 75 8.31 -11.87 -22.52
C GLY A 75 7.32 -12.84 -21.85
N TRP A 76 6.93 -12.57 -20.60
CA TRP A 76 5.98 -13.42 -19.88
C TRP A 76 4.55 -13.18 -20.33
N PRO A 77 3.73 -14.24 -20.48
CA PRO A 77 2.33 -14.07 -20.84
C PRO A 77 1.55 -13.46 -19.66
N LEU A 78 0.75 -12.43 -19.93
CA LEU A 78 -0.10 -11.75 -18.94
C LEU A 78 -1.14 -12.70 -18.31
N GLY A 79 -1.45 -13.81 -18.97
CA GLY A 79 -2.35 -14.85 -18.48
C GLY A 79 -1.77 -15.77 -17.39
N GLN A 80 -0.51 -15.56 -16.98
CA GLN A 80 0.07 -16.29 -15.86
C GLN A 80 -0.78 -16.08 -14.59
N THR A 81 -1.11 -17.17 -13.91
CA THR A 81 -2.01 -17.16 -12.75
C THR A 81 -1.52 -16.23 -11.64
N TRP A 82 -0.20 -16.14 -11.43
CA TRP A 82 0.40 -15.24 -10.44
C TRP A 82 0.33 -13.76 -10.88
N VAL A 83 0.41 -13.45 -12.18
CA VAL A 83 0.24 -12.09 -12.72
C VAL A 83 -1.22 -11.65 -12.59
N LEU A 84 -2.16 -12.50 -13.00
CA LEU A 84 -3.59 -12.21 -12.87
C LEU A 84 -4.01 -12.12 -11.39
N GLY A 85 -3.59 -13.08 -10.56
CA GLY A 85 -3.89 -13.11 -9.14
C GLY A 85 -3.34 -11.87 -8.42
N SER A 86 -2.09 -11.50 -8.67
CA SER A 86 -1.51 -10.26 -8.11
C SER A 86 -2.23 -9.01 -8.61
N SER A 87 -2.64 -8.93 -9.88
CA SER A 87 -3.38 -7.79 -10.43
C SER A 87 -4.74 -7.62 -9.74
N VAL A 88 -5.48 -8.71 -9.53
CA VAL A 88 -6.78 -8.69 -8.86
C VAL A 88 -6.62 -8.26 -7.40
N ILE A 89 -5.68 -8.86 -6.66
CA ILE A 89 -5.40 -8.50 -5.26
C ILE A 89 -4.96 -7.04 -5.17
N TYR A 90 -4.16 -6.57 -6.14
CA TYR A 90 -3.69 -5.18 -6.20
C TYR A 90 -4.86 -4.22 -6.35
N THR A 91 -5.81 -4.48 -7.25
CA THR A 91 -6.99 -3.64 -7.43
C THR A 91 -7.80 -3.52 -6.14
N PHE A 92 -8.10 -4.64 -5.47
CA PHE A 92 -8.84 -4.61 -4.20
C PHE A 92 -8.04 -3.92 -3.08
N GLY A 93 -6.73 -4.18 -2.98
CA GLY A 93 -5.84 -3.52 -2.03
C GLY A 93 -5.77 -2.00 -2.24
N ALA A 94 -5.65 -1.56 -3.49
CA ALA A 94 -5.61 -0.16 -3.88
C ALA A 94 -6.92 0.57 -3.58
N PHE A 95 -8.07 -0.03 -3.93
CA PHE A 95 -9.37 0.53 -3.59
C PHE A 95 -9.58 0.61 -2.08
N SER A 96 -9.19 -0.42 -1.33
CA SER A 96 -9.24 -0.42 0.13
C SER A 96 -8.36 0.69 0.72
N TRP A 97 -7.13 0.85 0.23
CA TRP A 97 -6.21 1.89 0.68
C TRP A 97 -6.76 3.30 0.37
N PHE A 98 -7.32 3.51 -0.82
CA PHE A 98 -7.93 4.79 -1.19
C PHE A 98 -9.12 5.13 -0.29
N TRP A 99 -9.98 4.14 -0.01
CA TRP A 99 -11.09 4.32 0.92
C TRP A 99 -10.59 4.58 2.35
N LEU A 100 -9.51 3.93 2.77
CA LEU A 100 -8.87 4.20 4.06
C LEU A 100 -8.41 5.65 4.15
N LEU A 101 -7.75 6.16 3.13
CA LEU A 101 -7.32 7.56 3.07
C LEU A 101 -8.51 8.52 3.15
N ALA A 102 -9.57 8.27 2.38
CA ALA A 102 -10.79 9.07 2.43
C ALA A 102 -11.46 9.06 3.82
N ARG A 103 -11.49 7.89 4.49
CA ARG A 103 -12.01 7.73 5.86
C ARG A 103 -11.18 8.52 6.87
N VAL A 104 -9.86 8.38 6.84
CA VAL A 104 -8.96 9.07 7.76
C VAL A 104 -9.06 10.59 7.56
N ASN A 105 -9.17 11.05 6.30
CA ASN A 105 -9.41 12.45 5.99
C ASN A 105 -10.78 12.95 6.50
N ARG A 106 -11.84 12.13 6.44
CA ARG A 106 -13.15 12.47 7.02
C ARG A 106 -13.11 12.54 8.55
N LEU A 107 -12.37 11.66 9.22
CA LEU A 107 -12.21 11.69 10.68
C LEU A 107 -11.49 12.96 11.16
N ARG A 108 -10.73 13.64 10.29
CA ARG A 108 -10.15 14.95 10.58
C ARG A 108 -11.22 16.03 10.75
N THR A 109 -12.24 16.04 9.90
CA THR A 109 -13.29 17.08 9.89
C THR A 109 -14.50 16.71 10.74
N ALA A 110 -14.76 15.42 10.91
CA ALA A 110 -15.85 14.89 11.72
C ALA A 110 -15.36 13.72 12.60
N PRO A 111 -14.65 13.99 13.71
CA PRO A 111 -14.01 12.97 14.54
C PRO A 111 -14.97 11.93 15.15
N THR A 112 -16.23 12.31 15.32
CA THR A 112 -17.29 11.48 15.90
C THR A 112 -17.99 10.60 14.86
N VAL A 113 -17.72 10.79 13.56
CA VAL A 113 -18.45 10.12 12.48
C VAL A 113 -17.66 8.90 11.99
N GLY A 114 -18.10 7.72 12.42
CA GLY A 114 -17.68 6.43 11.88
C GLY A 114 -17.03 5.50 12.92
N SER A 115 -17.06 4.19 12.63
CA SER A 115 -16.52 3.19 13.56
C SER A 115 -14.99 3.08 13.41
N PRO A 116 -14.21 3.15 14.51
CA PRO A 116 -12.76 2.97 14.45
C PRO A 116 -12.37 1.53 14.08
N LYS A 117 -13.23 0.55 14.38
CA LYS A 117 -13.12 -0.85 13.93
C LYS A 117 -13.20 -0.94 12.40
N PHE A 118 -14.09 -0.14 11.81
CA PHE A 118 -14.16 0.23 10.40
C PHE A 118 -12.78 0.40 9.76
N THR A 119 -12.20 1.53 10.14
CA THR A 119 -10.94 2.04 9.60
C THR A 119 -9.79 1.05 9.83
N LEU A 120 -9.79 0.36 10.98
CA LEU A 120 -8.80 -0.67 11.26
C LEU A 120 -8.93 -1.88 10.33
N ALA A 121 -10.15 -2.38 10.09
CA ALA A 121 -10.37 -3.51 9.19
C ALA A 121 -9.88 -3.20 7.77
N LEU A 122 -10.14 -1.99 7.30
CA LEU A 122 -9.70 -1.53 5.98
C LEU A 122 -8.17 -1.39 5.88
N ALA A 123 -7.52 -0.91 6.96
CA ALA A 123 -6.06 -0.87 7.05
C ALA A 123 -5.45 -2.28 7.03
N VAL A 124 -5.98 -3.20 7.84
CA VAL A 124 -5.51 -4.59 7.89
C VAL A 124 -5.73 -5.28 6.53
N PHE A 125 -6.91 -5.12 5.93
CA PHE A 125 -7.21 -5.70 4.62
C PHE A 125 -6.23 -5.22 3.55
N SER A 126 -6.01 -3.90 3.44
CA SER A 126 -5.05 -3.35 2.48
C SER A 126 -3.62 -3.87 2.72
N GLY A 127 -3.18 -3.95 3.98
CA GLY A 127 -1.87 -4.48 4.35
C GLY A 127 -1.70 -5.95 3.95
N VAL A 128 -2.71 -6.78 4.22
CA VAL A 128 -2.73 -8.20 3.83
C VAL A 128 -2.66 -8.34 2.30
N CYS A 129 -3.41 -7.54 1.55
CA CYS A 129 -3.35 -7.55 0.08
C CYS A 129 -1.93 -7.28 -0.44
N PHE A 130 -1.26 -6.22 0.03
CA PHE A 130 0.08 -5.88 -0.45
C PHE A 130 1.16 -6.88 -0.01
N ILE A 131 1.03 -7.46 1.19
CA ILE A 131 1.91 -8.55 1.65
C ILE A 131 1.71 -9.80 0.79
N ALA A 132 0.46 -10.16 0.49
CA ALA A 132 0.15 -11.31 -0.36
C ALA A 132 0.74 -11.15 -1.78
N ILE A 133 0.66 -9.96 -2.36
CA ILE A 133 1.29 -9.65 -3.66
C ILE A 133 2.81 -9.83 -3.58
N ALA A 134 3.46 -9.27 -2.55
CA ALA A 134 4.90 -9.43 -2.36
C ALA A 134 5.31 -10.92 -2.22
N GLY A 135 4.49 -11.73 -1.53
CA GLY A 135 4.68 -13.17 -1.43
C GLY A 135 4.53 -13.90 -2.78
N LEU A 136 3.50 -13.57 -3.56
CA LEU A 136 3.28 -14.13 -4.90
C LEU A 136 4.44 -13.82 -5.85
N MET A 137 5.07 -12.65 -5.75
CA MET A 137 6.26 -12.31 -6.53
C MET A 137 7.49 -13.14 -6.17
N GLY A 138 7.60 -13.56 -4.90
CA GLY A 138 8.67 -14.45 -4.43
C GLY A 138 8.43 -15.91 -4.80
N ALA A 139 7.17 -16.36 -4.78
CA ALA A 139 6.76 -17.73 -5.07
C ALA A 139 6.50 -18.03 -6.56
N LYS A 140 6.85 -17.10 -7.47
CA LYS A 140 6.63 -17.28 -8.91
C LYS A 140 7.31 -18.56 -9.41
N PRO A 141 6.63 -19.37 -10.25
CA PRO A 141 7.26 -20.53 -10.86
C PRO A 141 8.44 -20.08 -11.73
N VAL A 142 9.57 -20.77 -11.58
CA VAL A 142 10.77 -20.59 -12.42
C VAL A 142 10.51 -21.00 -13.86
#